data_AF-A0A5W6MNE7-F1
#
_entry.id   AF-A0A5W6MNE7-F1
#
_cell.length_a   1.000
_cell.length_b   1.000
_cell.length_c   1.000
_cell.angle_alpha   90.00
_cell.angle_beta   90.00
_cell.angle_gamma   90.00
#
_symmetry.space_group_name_H-M   'P 1'
#
loop_
_entity.id
_entity.type
_entity.pdbx_description
1 polymer ?
#
loop_
_entity_poly.entity_id
_entity_poly.type
_entity_poly.pdbx_seq_one_letter_code
_entity_poly.pdbx_strand_id
1 'polypeptide(L)'
;MKAWSTGSLPLLLLLFSTAVFAGESPEQAITRLYQPLVENSDKILSGGFIVDLRTNANVTTGGITPWLSNNLLCRCQDEMFVSAELIDTTPLNAGRIHALVQLTLNKENVGAHRLLGLTLVRDRDSELWLVEDTDDGSELPKSLRSEIREDTRIKSTATSAEPGRDSFSWPISMAALLANPEKYHLQKIVVIGVGNIEFEGNALFLDKDAWLNNVDGNSLWLDIGFPNPVITLAKARQLNGDYVMIAGTFDMDMNGHFGAWPGGITDITRYERVVSRAENERKRQQDIKELEAEMAKQKSKK
;
A
#
# COMPACT_ATOMS: atom_id res chain seq x y z
N MET A 1 -56.86 14.56 -77.85
CA MET A 1 -56.43 13.22 -77.37
C MET A 1 -54.91 13.19 -77.40
N LYS A 2 -54.32 12.54 -76.39
CA LYS A 2 -52.94 12.72 -75.88
C LYS A 2 -51.82 12.42 -76.89
N ALA A 3 -50.75 13.20 -76.79
CA ALA A 3 -49.42 12.90 -77.30
C ALA A 3 -48.46 12.61 -76.12
N TRP A 4 -47.46 11.77 -76.39
CA TRP A 4 -46.37 11.29 -75.54
C TRP A 4 -45.44 12.41 -75.01
N SER A 5 -44.75 12.19 -73.89
CA SER A 5 -43.33 11.80 -73.89
C SER A 5 -42.81 11.47 -72.48
N THR A 6 -41.88 10.54 -72.45
CA THR A 6 -41.06 10.09 -71.32
C THR A 6 -40.09 11.18 -70.87
N GLY A 7 -40.02 11.41 -69.55
CA GLY A 7 -39.07 12.33 -68.92
C GLY A 7 -38.42 11.70 -67.68
N SER A 8 -37.11 11.57 -67.74
CA SER A 8 -36.17 10.92 -66.83
C SER A 8 -36.13 11.54 -65.42
N LEU A 9 -35.84 10.70 -64.42
CA LEU A 9 -35.43 11.08 -63.05
C LEU A 9 -34.20 12.00 -63.05
N PRO A 10 -34.04 12.77 -61.97
CA PRO A 10 -32.79 12.71 -61.22
C PRO A 10 -33.03 12.27 -59.78
N LEU A 11 -32.34 11.21 -59.42
CA LEU A 11 -32.16 10.69 -58.07
C LEU A 11 -31.27 11.69 -57.32
N LEU A 12 -31.82 12.40 -56.32
CA LEU A 12 -31.04 13.27 -55.44
C LEU A 12 -30.29 12.40 -54.43
N LEU A 13 -29.07 11.98 -54.77
CA LEU A 13 -28.12 11.40 -53.83
C LEU A 13 -27.52 12.53 -53.00
N LEU A 14 -28.08 12.76 -51.81
CA LEU A 14 -27.42 13.52 -50.75
C LEU A 14 -26.24 12.68 -50.22
N LEU A 15 -25.06 12.96 -50.78
CA LEU A 15 -23.78 12.53 -50.23
C LEU A 15 -23.57 13.24 -48.88
N PHE A 16 -23.88 12.56 -47.77
CA PHE A 16 -23.23 12.86 -46.50
C PHE A 16 -21.80 12.33 -46.59
N SER A 17 -20.88 13.17 -47.05
CA SER A 17 -19.45 12.93 -46.92
C SER A 17 -18.84 14.04 -46.08
N THR A 18 -18.79 13.82 -44.78
CA THR A 18 -17.64 14.18 -43.96
C THR A 18 -17.35 12.97 -43.08
N ALA A 19 -16.53 12.07 -43.57
CA ALA A 19 -15.70 11.26 -42.68
C ALA A 19 -14.80 12.24 -41.93
N VAL A 20 -15.30 12.80 -40.83
CA VAL A 20 -14.43 13.28 -39.77
C VAL A 20 -13.77 12.01 -39.28
N PHE A 21 -12.48 11.84 -39.55
CA PHE A 21 -11.65 10.94 -38.75
C PHE A 21 -11.60 11.55 -37.34
N ALA A 22 -12.71 11.43 -36.61
CA ALA A 22 -12.85 11.93 -35.27
C ALA A 22 -12.13 10.92 -34.40
N GLY A 23 -10.99 11.32 -33.85
CA GLY A 23 -10.40 10.59 -32.75
C GLY A 23 -11.43 10.39 -31.64
N GLU A 24 -11.19 9.43 -30.76
CA GLU A 24 -12.15 9.00 -29.76
C GLU A 24 -12.75 10.17 -28.97
N SER A 25 -14.08 10.19 -28.77
CA SER A 25 -14.75 11.15 -27.87
C SER A 25 -14.59 10.74 -26.40
N PRO A 26 -14.74 11.65 -25.43
CA PRO A 26 -14.69 11.28 -24.02
C PRO A 26 -15.70 10.18 -23.65
N GLU A 27 -16.92 10.21 -24.18
CA GLU A 27 -17.95 9.20 -23.94
C GLU A 27 -17.55 7.83 -24.50
N GLN A 28 -16.97 7.82 -25.71
CA GLN A 28 -16.43 6.60 -26.31
C GLN A 28 -15.29 6.03 -25.48
N ALA A 29 -14.42 6.89 -24.93
CA ALA A 29 -13.36 6.47 -24.02
C ALA A 29 -13.90 5.85 -22.74
N ILE A 30 -14.88 6.48 -22.06
CA ILE A 30 -15.50 5.90 -20.86
C ILE A 30 -16.15 4.55 -21.20
N THR A 31 -16.85 4.45 -22.33
CA THR A 31 -17.46 3.19 -22.76
C THR A 31 -16.40 2.10 -22.96
N ARG A 32 -15.30 2.41 -23.66
CA ARG A 32 -14.20 1.48 -23.89
C ARG A 32 -13.50 1.05 -22.60
N LEU A 33 -13.31 1.97 -21.66
CA LEU A 33 -12.61 1.69 -20.40
C LEU A 33 -13.45 0.85 -19.43
N TYR A 34 -14.79 0.95 -19.51
CA TYR A 34 -15.69 0.40 -18.51
C TYR A 34 -16.74 -0.61 -19.02
N GLN A 35 -16.86 -0.87 -20.33
CA GLN A 35 -17.85 -1.81 -20.89
C GLN A 35 -17.26 -2.78 -21.94
N PRO A 36 -16.74 -3.96 -21.55
CA PRO A 36 -16.56 -4.42 -20.17
C PRO A 36 -15.43 -3.67 -19.45
N LEU A 37 -15.41 -3.69 -18.11
CA LEU A 37 -14.32 -3.10 -17.33
C LEU A 37 -12.99 -3.69 -17.78
N VAL A 38 -12.10 -2.84 -18.28
CA VAL A 38 -10.80 -3.27 -18.79
C VAL A 38 -9.82 -3.39 -17.62
N GLU A 39 -9.01 -4.45 -17.63
CA GLU A 39 -7.93 -4.62 -16.67
C GLU A 39 -6.86 -3.51 -16.81
N ASN A 40 -6.10 -3.29 -15.75
CA ASN A 40 -5.00 -2.33 -15.67
C ASN A 40 -3.87 -2.69 -16.66
N SER A 41 -4.05 -2.44 -17.95
CA SER A 41 -3.10 -2.79 -19.01
C SER A 41 -2.33 -1.60 -19.54
N ASP A 42 -1.09 -1.84 -19.99
CA ASP A 42 -0.23 -0.82 -20.62
C ASP A 42 -0.87 -0.16 -21.86
N LYS A 43 -1.95 -0.73 -22.41
CA LYS A 43 -2.66 -0.19 -23.58
C LYS A 43 -3.65 0.93 -23.24
N ILE A 44 -4.10 1.02 -21.98
CA ILE A 44 -5.10 2.00 -21.56
C ILE A 44 -4.50 3.09 -20.66
N LEU A 45 -3.32 2.86 -20.11
CA LEU A 45 -2.60 3.80 -19.26
C LEU A 45 -1.64 4.63 -20.10
N SER A 46 -1.48 5.90 -19.73
CA SER A 46 -0.44 6.75 -20.32
C SER A 46 0.95 6.20 -19.98
N GLY A 47 1.94 6.43 -20.87
CA GLY A 47 3.33 6.03 -20.62
C GLY A 47 3.88 6.61 -19.31
N GLY A 48 3.51 7.84 -18.95
CA GLY A 48 3.91 8.44 -17.68
C GLY A 48 3.35 7.71 -16.46
N PHE A 49 2.10 7.25 -16.52
CA PHE A 49 1.49 6.50 -15.43
C PHE A 49 2.13 5.11 -15.30
N ILE A 50 2.39 4.43 -16.42
CA ILE A 50 3.10 3.15 -16.45
C ILE A 50 4.50 3.27 -15.81
N VAL A 51 5.23 4.35 -16.12
CA VAL A 51 6.54 4.60 -15.51
C VAL A 51 6.42 4.77 -14.00
N ASP A 52 5.47 5.58 -13.51
CA ASP A 52 5.28 5.77 -12.06
C ASP A 52 4.97 4.44 -11.36
N LEU A 53 4.09 3.60 -11.93
CA LEU A 53 3.78 2.26 -11.40
C LEU A 53 5.00 1.33 -11.37
N ARG A 54 5.76 1.27 -12.46
CA ARG A 54 6.97 0.42 -12.55
C ARG A 54 8.06 0.89 -11.59
N THR A 55 8.26 2.21 -11.46
CA THR A 55 9.24 2.76 -10.52
C THR A 55 8.85 2.43 -9.09
N ASN A 56 7.57 2.57 -8.74
CA ASN A 56 7.07 2.17 -7.42
C ASN A 56 7.28 0.67 -7.14
N ALA A 57 6.91 -0.18 -8.10
CA ALA A 57 7.10 -1.62 -8.02
C ALA A 57 8.57 -2.02 -7.77
N ASN A 58 9.51 -1.35 -8.46
CA ASN A 58 10.94 -1.61 -8.33
C ASN A 58 11.52 -1.24 -6.95
N VAL A 59 10.91 -0.29 -6.23
CA VAL A 59 11.36 0.14 -4.90
C VAL A 59 10.55 -0.48 -3.77
N THR A 60 9.55 -1.32 -4.09
CA THR A 60 8.68 -1.97 -3.12
C THR A 60 9.11 -3.42 -2.92
N THR A 61 9.39 -3.80 -1.66
CA THR A 61 9.65 -5.19 -1.30
C THR A 61 8.43 -6.06 -1.65
N GLY A 62 8.60 -7.14 -2.40
CA GLY A 62 7.48 -7.95 -2.91
C GLY A 62 6.83 -7.45 -4.21
N GLY A 63 7.28 -6.31 -4.75
CA GLY A 63 7.04 -5.89 -6.13
C GLY A 63 5.80 -5.03 -6.39
N ILE A 64 4.81 -4.99 -5.49
CA ILE A 64 3.65 -4.09 -5.61
C ILE A 64 3.24 -3.61 -4.21
N THR A 65 3.00 -2.32 -4.06
CA THR A 65 2.50 -1.77 -2.80
C THR A 65 1.09 -2.33 -2.51
N PRO A 66 0.79 -2.85 -1.31
CA PRO A 66 -0.46 -3.58 -1.06
C PRO A 66 -1.74 -2.85 -1.48
N TRP A 67 -1.80 -1.52 -1.29
CA TRP A 67 -2.98 -0.72 -1.68
C TRP A 67 -3.12 -0.49 -3.21
N LEU A 68 -2.07 -0.75 -4.00
CA LEU A 68 -2.09 -0.72 -5.47
C LEU A 68 -2.55 -2.04 -6.09
N SER A 69 -2.85 -3.06 -5.29
CA SER A 69 -3.39 -4.34 -5.78
C SER A 69 -4.84 -4.24 -6.33
N ASN A 70 -5.48 -3.08 -6.20
CA ASN A 70 -6.83 -2.80 -6.67
C ASN A 70 -6.87 -2.47 -8.17
N ASN A 71 -8.05 -2.61 -8.79
CA ASN A 71 -8.26 -2.08 -10.14
C ASN A 71 -8.18 -0.54 -10.10
N LEU A 72 -7.26 0.06 -10.88
CA LEU A 72 -6.92 1.48 -10.82
C LEU A 72 -8.04 2.35 -11.40
N LEU A 73 -8.89 1.77 -12.26
CA LEU A 73 -10.03 2.43 -12.88
C LEU A 73 -11.24 2.49 -11.95
N CYS A 74 -11.39 1.60 -10.97
CA CYS A 74 -12.47 1.73 -9.98
C CYS A 74 -11.97 2.09 -8.58
N ARG A 75 -10.64 2.06 -8.36
CA ARG A 75 -9.99 2.11 -7.03
C ARG A 75 -10.71 1.18 -6.05
N CYS A 76 -10.94 -0.06 -6.47
CA CYS A 76 -11.73 -1.07 -5.74
C CYS A 76 -11.14 -2.49 -5.92
N GLN A 77 -11.40 -3.38 -4.96
CA GLN A 77 -11.17 -4.83 -5.12
C GLN A 77 -12.29 -5.41 -6.01
N ASP A 78 -11.94 -6.27 -6.96
CA ASP A 78 -12.83 -6.75 -8.04
C ASP A 78 -14.13 -7.45 -7.55
N GLU A 79 -15.10 -7.56 -8.48
CA GLU A 79 -16.49 -8.09 -8.39
C GLU A 79 -17.62 -7.09 -8.10
N MET A 80 -17.33 -5.82 -7.79
CA MET A 80 -18.39 -4.84 -7.46
C MET A 80 -18.81 -3.92 -8.62
N PHE A 81 -18.25 -3.99 -9.82
CA PHE A 81 -18.52 -2.97 -10.85
C PHE A 81 -19.70 -3.35 -11.77
N VAL A 82 -20.62 -2.40 -12.01
CA VAL A 82 -21.79 -2.57 -12.91
C VAL A 82 -21.66 -1.71 -14.16
N SER A 83 -21.47 -0.40 -14.00
CA SER A 83 -21.42 0.54 -15.11
C SER A 83 -20.72 1.85 -14.72
N ALA A 84 -20.32 2.62 -15.72
CA ALA A 84 -19.75 3.95 -15.57
C ALA A 84 -20.47 4.92 -16.51
N GLU A 85 -20.79 6.10 -16.00
CA GLU A 85 -21.43 7.17 -16.75
C GLU A 85 -20.60 8.45 -16.66
N LEU A 86 -20.34 9.08 -17.81
CA LEU A 86 -19.67 10.38 -17.85
C LEU A 86 -20.63 11.46 -17.37
N ILE A 87 -20.24 12.22 -16.35
CA ILE A 87 -21.01 13.34 -15.81
C ILE A 87 -20.60 14.64 -16.50
N ASP A 88 -19.30 14.91 -16.52
CA ASP A 88 -18.76 16.18 -17.02
C ASP A 88 -17.32 16.02 -17.52
N THR A 89 -16.88 16.94 -18.37
CA THR A 89 -15.49 17.04 -18.81
C THR A 89 -14.98 18.47 -18.67
N THR A 90 -13.83 18.62 -18.02
CA THR A 90 -13.13 19.90 -17.87
C THR A 90 -11.82 19.87 -18.66
N PRO A 91 -11.59 20.78 -19.62
CA PRO A 91 -10.31 20.87 -20.31
C PRO A 91 -9.17 21.21 -19.35
N LEU A 92 -8.03 20.55 -19.54
CA LEU A 92 -6.80 20.78 -18.79
C LEU A 92 -5.67 21.23 -19.74
N ASN A 93 -4.51 21.54 -19.18
CA ASN A 93 -3.34 21.99 -19.94
C ASN A 93 -2.79 20.90 -20.87
N ALA A 94 -2.24 21.34 -22.00
CA ALA A 94 -1.57 20.50 -23.00
C ALA A 94 -2.45 19.36 -23.56
N GLY A 95 -3.71 19.67 -23.84
CA GLY A 95 -4.63 18.77 -24.55
C GLY A 95 -5.19 17.63 -23.70
N ARG A 96 -5.01 17.71 -22.38
CA ARG A 96 -5.62 16.81 -21.41
C ARG A 96 -7.05 17.22 -21.11
N ILE A 97 -7.84 16.28 -20.61
CA ILE A 97 -9.14 16.56 -20.01
C ILE A 97 -9.22 15.88 -18.65
N HIS A 98 -9.98 16.47 -17.74
CA HIS A 98 -10.50 15.80 -16.57
C HIS A 98 -11.91 15.34 -16.88
N ALA A 99 -12.21 14.06 -16.72
CA ALA A 99 -13.53 13.48 -16.90
C ALA A 99 -14.04 13.04 -15.53
N LEU A 100 -15.16 13.63 -15.09
CA LEU A 100 -15.86 13.20 -13.88
C LEU A 100 -16.83 12.08 -14.25
N VAL A 101 -16.69 10.93 -13.60
CA VAL A 101 -17.43 9.71 -13.91
C VAL A 101 -18.18 9.22 -12.68
N GLN A 102 -19.45 8.83 -12.85
CA GLN A 102 -20.21 8.10 -11.85
C GLN A 102 -20.06 6.60 -12.09
N LEU A 103 -19.44 5.90 -11.15
CA LEU A 103 -19.41 4.45 -11.13
C LEU A 103 -20.65 3.93 -10.40
N THR A 104 -21.30 2.93 -10.97
CA THR A 104 -22.34 2.14 -10.31
C THR A 104 -21.72 0.82 -9.87
N LEU A 105 -21.81 0.53 -8.58
CA LEU A 105 -21.26 -0.65 -7.95
C LEU A 105 -22.38 -1.55 -7.41
N ASN A 106 -22.26 -2.86 -7.60
CA ASN A 106 -23.13 -3.86 -7.01
C ASN A 106 -22.59 -4.28 -5.65
N LYS A 107 -22.92 -3.51 -4.60
CA LYS A 107 -22.58 -3.85 -3.22
C LYS A 107 -23.80 -4.47 -2.55
N GLU A 108 -23.75 -5.77 -2.25
CA GLU A 108 -24.84 -6.48 -1.53
C GLU A 108 -26.25 -6.33 -2.16
N ASN A 109 -26.33 -6.25 -3.50
CA ASN A 109 -27.57 -5.93 -4.25
C ASN A 109 -28.14 -4.53 -4.01
N VAL A 110 -27.35 -3.62 -3.45
CA VAL A 110 -27.64 -2.19 -3.34
C VAL A 110 -26.75 -1.48 -4.35
N GLY A 111 -27.34 -0.89 -5.38
CA GLY A 111 -26.64 -0.11 -6.40
C GLY A 111 -26.01 1.13 -5.76
N ALA A 112 -24.77 1.02 -5.31
CA ALA A 112 -24.02 2.11 -4.71
C ALA A 112 -23.37 2.93 -5.81
N HIS A 113 -23.40 4.26 -5.67
CA HIS A 113 -22.76 5.17 -6.62
C HIS A 113 -21.52 5.79 -6.02
N ARG A 114 -20.46 5.90 -6.82
CA ARG A 114 -19.20 6.54 -6.43
C ARG A 114 -18.74 7.46 -7.55
N LEU A 115 -18.26 8.65 -7.18
CA LEU A 115 -17.58 9.53 -8.12
C LEU A 115 -16.11 9.11 -8.28
N LEU A 116 -15.61 9.28 -9.49
CA LEU A 116 -14.22 9.10 -9.83
C LEU A 116 -13.82 10.14 -10.88
N GLY A 117 -12.71 10.82 -10.67
CA GLY A 117 -12.11 11.65 -11.71
C GLY A 117 -11.07 10.87 -12.50
N LEU A 118 -11.04 11.11 -13.81
CA LEU A 118 -10.02 10.58 -14.72
C LEU A 118 -9.32 11.74 -15.40
N THR A 119 -8.01 11.85 -15.23
CA THR A 119 -7.22 12.68 -16.15
C THR A 119 -6.91 11.85 -17.37
N LEU A 120 -7.41 12.30 -18.54
CA LEU A 120 -7.21 11.63 -19.82
C LEU A 120 -6.27 12.44 -20.70
N VAL A 121 -5.37 11.73 -21.38
CA VAL A 121 -4.45 12.28 -22.37
C VAL A 121 -4.63 11.55 -23.69
N ARG A 122 -4.62 12.28 -24.80
CA ARG A 122 -4.72 11.67 -26.12
C ARG A 122 -3.38 11.08 -26.53
N ASP A 123 -3.37 9.81 -26.87
CA ASP A 123 -2.23 9.16 -27.49
C ASP A 123 -2.05 9.63 -28.93
N ARG A 124 -0.81 9.90 -29.34
CA ARG A 124 -0.53 10.51 -30.65
C ARG A 124 -0.58 9.50 -31.79
N ASP A 125 -0.38 8.22 -31.49
CA ASP A 125 -0.29 7.19 -32.53
C ASP A 125 -1.64 6.50 -32.73
N SER A 126 -2.32 6.15 -31.63
CA SER A 126 -3.61 5.48 -31.66
C SER A 126 -4.81 6.44 -31.66
N GLU A 127 -4.60 7.72 -31.36
CA GLU A 127 -5.65 8.74 -31.19
C GLU A 127 -6.69 8.37 -30.11
N LEU A 128 -6.39 7.41 -29.24
CA LEU A 128 -7.22 6.99 -28.12
C LEU A 128 -6.95 7.87 -26.89
N TRP A 129 -7.96 8.02 -26.04
CA TRP A 129 -7.77 8.58 -24.70
C TRP A 129 -7.16 7.54 -23.77
N LEU A 130 -5.99 7.84 -23.24
CA LEU A 130 -5.32 7.04 -22.22
C LEU A 130 -5.53 7.68 -20.85
N VAL A 131 -5.63 6.82 -19.84
CA VAL A 131 -5.71 7.24 -18.44
C VAL A 131 -4.33 7.71 -17.99
N GLU A 132 -4.23 9.00 -17.76
CA GLU A 132 -3.04 9.63 -17.21
C GLU A 132 -3.08 9.71 -15.69
N ASP A 133 -4.24 9.76 -15.05
CA ASP A 133 -4.39 9.72 -13.59
C ASP A 133 -5.82 9.34 -13.20
N THR A 134 -6.02 8.85 -11.98
CA THR A 134 -7.36 8.70 -11.38
C THR A 134 -7.41 9.38 -10.01
N ASP A 135 -8.56 9.93 -9.66
CA ASP A 135 -8.78 10.60 -8.39
C ASP A 135 -10.14 10.22 -7.78
N ASP A 136 -10.40 10.67 -6.55
CA ASP A 136 -11.62 10.33 -5.81
C ASP A 136 -12.88 11.11 -6.22
N GLY A 137 -12.81 11.93 -7.27
CA GLY A 137 -13.94 12.71 -7.79
C GLY A 137 -14.46 13.78 -6.82
N SER A 138 -13.70 14.10 -5.77
CA SER A 138 -14.06 15.11 -4.78
C SER A 138 -13.74 16.53 -5.27
N GLU A 139 -14.21 17.56 -4.55
CA GLU A 139 -13.91 18.96 -4.88
C GLU A 139 -12.40 19.30 -4.80
N LEU A 140 -11.66 18.56 -3.99
CA LEU A 140 -10.21 18.63 -3.87
C LEU A 140 -9.63 17.25 -4.21
N PRO A 141 -9.53 16.91 -5.51
CA PRO A 141 -9.30 15.55 -5.94
C PRO A 141 -7.97 14.99 -5.44
N LYS A 142 -8.00 13.77 -4.88
CA LYS A 142 -6.79 13.05 -4.46
C LYS A 142 -6.23 12.20 -5.60
N SER A 143 -5.24 12.76 -6.26
CA SER A 143 -4.49 12.14 -7.37
C SER A 143 -3.79 10.85 -6.96
N LEU A 144 -4.15 9.74 -7.61
CA LEU A 144 -3.54 8.44 -7.42
C LEU A 144 -2.06 8.45 -7.81
N ARG A 145 -1.68 9.11 -8.91
CA ARG A 145 -0.27 9.22 -9.29
C ARG A 145 0.55 10.04 -8.33
N SER A 146 -0.04 11.06 -7.71
CA SER A 146 0.65 11.82 -6.67
C SER A 146 0.91 10.96 -5.43
N GLU A 147 -0.07 10.13 -5.04
CA GLU A 147 0.10 9.12 -3.97
C GLU A 147 1.23 8.14 -4.32
N ILE A 148 1.24 7.57 -5.53
CA ILE A 148 2.28 6.63 -5.99
C ILE A 148 3.68 7.26 -5.97
N ARG A 149 3.80 8.50 -6.43
CA ARG A 149 5.09 9.21 -6.47
C ARG A 149 5.61 9.53 -5.08
N GLU A 150 4.72 9.95 -4.19
CA GLU A 150 5.10 10.25 -2.81
C GLU A 150 5.54 8.98 -2.08
N ASP A 151 4.78 7.90 -2.23
CA ASP A 151 5.14 6.57 -1.72
C ASP A 151 6.51 6.11 -2.25
N THR A 152 6.72 6.23 -3.56
CA THR A 152 8.01 5.95 -4.21
C THR A 152 9.14 6.80 -3.61
N ARG A 153 8.89 8.10 -3.33
CA ARG A 153 9.88 9.00 -2.74
C ARG A 153 10.23 8.57 -1.32
N ILE A 154 9.25 8.21 -0.50
CA ILE A 154 9.45 7.73 0.88
C ILE A 154 10.30 6.45 0.83
N LYS A 155 9.91 5.47 0.02
CA LYS A 155 10.63 4.19 -0.16
C LYS A 155 12.06 4.38 -0.67
N SER A 156 12.25 5.23 -1.68
CA SER A 156 13.58 5.53 -2.22
C SER A 156 14.49 6.22 -1.19
N THR A 157 13.92 7.11 -0.37
CA THR A 157 14.63 7.78 0.72
C THR A 157 15.06 6.77 1.79
N ALA A 158 14.16 5.85 2.15
CA ALA A 158 14.45 4.80 3.11
C ALA A 158 15.58 3.87 2.66
N THR A 159 15.55 3.40 1.41
CA THR A 159 16.62 2.55 0.84
C THR A 159 17.96 3.27 0.80
N SER A 160 17.97 4.57 0.53
CA SER A 160 19.21 5.37 0.52
C SER A 160 19.75 5.65 1.93
N ALA A 161 18.89 5.55 2.94
CA ALA A 161 19.20 5.81 4.34
C ALA A 161 19.67 4.55 5.10
N GLU A 162 20.05 3.46 4.41
CA GLU A 162 20.51 2.23 5.05
C GLU A 162 21.43 2.55 6.23
N PRO A 163 21.02 2.23 7.47
CA PRO A 163 21.90 2.37 8.59
C PRO A 163 23.08 1.42 8.33
N GLY A 164 24.30 1.95 8.38
CA GLY A 164 25.51 1.16 8.23
C GLY A 164 25.43 -0.11 9.10
N ARG A 165 25.97 -1.22 8.59
CA ARG A 165 25.87 -2.61 9.09
C ARG A 165 26.06 -2.86 10.61
N ASP A 166 26.38 -1.84 11.40
CA ASP A 166 26.59 -1.86 12.86
C ASP A 166 25.44 -1.29 13.72
N SER A 167 24.28 -0.92 13.14
CA SER A 167 23.21 -0.22 13.89
C SER A 167 22.38 -1.07 14.88
N PHE A 168 22.67 -2.37 15.03
CA PHE A 168 21.95 -3.27 15.96
C PHE A 168 22.24 -3.00 17.46
N SER A 169 23.01 -1.96 17.81
CA SER A 169 23.45 -1.79 19.20
C SER A 169 22.38 -1.28 20.16
N TRP A 170 21.37 -0.52 19.69
CA TRP A 170 20.35 0.07 20.57
C TRP A 170 18.93 -0.03 20.01
N PRO A 171 17.96 -0.51 20.81
CA PRO A 171 16.57 -0.53 20.41
C PRO A 171 16.02 0.89 20.28
N ILE A 172 15.30 1.18 19.20
CA ILE A 172 14.52 2.40 19.06
C ILE A 172 13.25 2.32 19.91
N SER A 173 12.73 3.48 20.31
CA SER A 173 11.49 3.54 21.08
C SER A 173 10.30 3.15 20.20
N MET A 174 9.51 2.16 20.64
CA MET A 174 8.28 1.76 19.97
C MET A 174 7.30 2.94 19.84
N ALA A 175 7.17 3.79 20.86
CA ALA A 175 6.33 4.98 20.79
C ALA A 175 6.80 5.98 19.72
N ALA A 176 8.12 6.15 19.57
CA ALA A 176 8.67 7.03 18.54
C ALA A 176 8.44 6.49 17.12
N LEU A 177 8.54 5.17 16.95
CA LEU A 177 8.24 4.48 15.69
C LEU A 177 6.75 4.64 15.33
N LEU A 178 5.84 4.31 16.25
CA LEU A 178 4.39 4.42 16.02
C LEU A 178 3.95 5.87 15.73
N ALA A 179 4.62 6.86 16.32
CA ALA A 179 4.31 8.26 16.10
C ALA A 179 4.89 8.84 14.80
N ASN A 180 5.90 8.21 14.19
CA ASN A 180 6.57 8.71 12.98
C ASN A 180 6.90 7.54 12.02
N PRO A 181 5.91 6.77 11.57
CA PRO A 181 6.13 5.54 10.80
C PRO A 181 6.90 5.81 9.49
N GLU A 182 6.65 6.94 8.82
CA GLU A 182 7.32 7.33 7.57
C GLU A 182 8.84 7.48 7.72
N LYS A 183 9.31 7.85 8.92
CA LYS A 183 10.75 7.97 9.20
C LYS A 183 11.46 6.63 9.22
N TYR A 184 10.75 5.56 9.58
CA TYR A 184 11.32 4.23 9.79
C TYR A 184 10.90 3.23 8.70
N HIS A 185 9.99 3.61 7.80
CA HIS A 185 9.51 2.73 6.74
C HIS A 185 10.66 2.14 5.92
N LEU A 186 10.61 0.84 5.67
CA LEU A 186 11.64 -0.01 5.02
C LEU A 186 13.04 0.04 5.67
N GLN A 187 13.16 0.53 6.90
CA GLN A 187 14.43 0.51 7.62
C GLN A 187 14.57 -0.74 8.50
N LYS A 188 15.81 -1.21 8.63
CA LYS A 188 16.16 -2.21 9.64
C LYS A 188 16.09 -1.57 11.01
N ILE A 189 15.32 -2.18 11.90
CA ILE A 189 15.07 -1.70 13.25
C ILE A 189 15.36 -2.78 14.29
N VAL A 190 15.64 -2.33 15.51
CA VAL A 190 15.57 -3.14 16.72
C VAL A 190 14.57 -2.45 17.63
N VAL A 191 13.54 -3.14 18.10
CA VAL A 191 12.54 -2.57 19.02
C VAL A 191 12.25 -3.54 20.16
N ILE A 192 11.80 -2.99 21.28
CA ILE A 192 11.32 -3.76 22.42
C ILE A 192 9.81 -3.52 22.55
N GLY A 193 9.06 -4.61 22.76
CA GLY A 193 7.64 -4.58 23.04
C GLY A 193 7.21 -5.89 23.71
N VAL A 194 5.91 -6.10 23.88
CA VAL A 194 5.34 -7.34 24.42
C VAL A 194 4.93 -8.26 23.27
N GLY A 195 5.55 -9.44 23.19
CA GLY A 195 5.34 -10.37 22.09
C GLY A 195 4.03 -11.14 22.21
N ASN A 196 3.30 -11.26 21.11
CA ASN A 196 2.09 -12.07 21.00
C ASN A 196 2.12 -12.86 19.69
N ILE A 197 2.11 -14.19 19.77
CA ILE A 197 2.13 -15.08 18.61
C ILE A 197 0.92 -16.01 18.71
N GLU A 198 -0.04 -15.82 17.81
CA GLU A 198 -1.28 -16.60 17.74
C GLU A 198 -1.86 -16.60 16.32
N PHE A 199 -2.89 -17.40 16.09
CA PHE A 199 -3.52 -17.49 14.77
C PHE A 199 -4.13 -16.14 14.39
N GLU A 200 -3.70 -15.59 13.24
CA GLU A 200 -4.12 -14.28 12.70
C GLU A 200 -3.87 -13.06 13.61
N GLY A 201 -3.15 -13.21 14.73
CA GLY A 201 -2.92 -12.17 15.75
C GLY A 201 -1.46 -11.95 16.12
N ASN A 202 -0.52 -12.26 15.23
CA ASN A 202 0.91 -12.10 15.49
C ASN A 202 1.26 -10.62 15.62
N ALA A 203 1.61 -10.17 16.82
CA ALA A 203 1.81 -8.76 17.11
C ALA A 203 2.91 -8.53 18.15
N LEU A 204 3.49 -7.33 18.09
CA LEU A 204 4.37 -6.78 19.11
C LEU A 204 3.71 -5.54 19.70
N PHE A 205 3.20 -5.66 20.92
CA PHE A 205 2.52 -4.57 21.63
C PHE A 205 3.52 -3.59 22.26
N LEU A 206 3.12 -2.33 22.37
CA LEU A 206 3.91 -1.27 23.01
C LEU A 206 4.28 -1.62 24.45
N ASP A 207 3.30 -2.12 25.20
CA ASP A 207 3.44 -2.48 26.60
C ASP A 207 2.44 -3.56 27.03
N LYS A 208 2.49 -3.94 28.31
CA LYS A 208 1.63 -4.97 28.89
C LYS A 208 0.17 -4.55 28.95
N ASP A 209 -0.12 -3.26 29.11
CA ASP A 209 -1.50 -2.78 29.20
C ASP A 209 -2.16 -2.82 27.82
N ALA A 210 -1.44 -2.41 26.77
CA ALA A 210 -1.87 -2.54 25.38
C ALA A 210 -2.11 -4.02 25.01
N TRP A 211 -1.22 -4.93 25.42
CA TRP A 211 -1.38 -6.36 25.20
C TRP A 211 -2.60 -6.94 25.95
N LEU A 212 -2.74 -6.65 27.25
CA LEU A 212 -3.86 -7.16 28.06
C LEU A 212 -5.23 -6.69 27.56
N ASN A 213 -5.29 -5.50 26.95
CA ASN A 213 -6.53 -4.88 26.47
C ASN A 213 -6.69 -4.97 24.94
N ASN A 214 -5.82 -5.70 24.23
CA ASN A 214 -5.83 -5.83 22.76
C ASN A 214 -5.94 -4.48 22.03
N VAL A 215 -5.09 -3.52 22.40
CA VAL A 215 -5.05 -2.20 21.75
C VAL A 215 -4.18 -2.30 20.50
N ASP A 216 -4.75 -2.78 19.39
CA ASP A 216 -4.02 -3.05 18.14
C ASP A 216 -3.28 -1.83 17.59
N GLY A 217 -3.89 -0.63 17.71
CA GLY A 217 -3.26 0.64 17.35
C GLY A 217 -1.97 0.98 18.13
N ASN A 218 -1.74 0.31 19.25
CA ASN A 218 -0.50 0.39 20.05
C ASN A 218 0.36 -0.86 19.86
N SER A 219 0.34 -1.47 18.70
CA SER A 219 1.14 -2.65 18.39
C SER A 219 1.57 -2.65 16.92
N LEU A 220 2.50 -3.54 16.58
CA LEU A 220 2.94 -3.78 15.21
C LEU A 220 2.63 -5.21 14.81
N TRP A 221 2.15 -5.41 13.59
CA TRP A 221 1.98 -6.74 13.02
C TRP A 221 3.34 -7.44 12.87
N LEU A 222 3.40 -8.74 13.13
CA LEU A 222 4.59 -9.55 12.89
C LEU A 222 4.34 -10.47 11.70
N ASP A 223 5.03 -10.20 10.60
CA ASP A 223 4.95 -11.04 9.40
C ASP A 223 5.78 -12.31 9.59
N ILE A 224 5.13 -13.35 10.10
CA ILE A 224 5.76 -14.63 10.45
C ILE A 224 5.06 -15.75 9.68
N GLY A 225 5.73 -16.26 8.65
CA GLY A 225 5.39 -17.54 8.03
C GLY A 225 5.95 -18.71 8.84
N PHE A 226 5.09 -19.66 9.26
CA PHE A 226 5.54 -20.91 9.87
C PHE A 226 5.79 -22.00 8.81
N PRO A 227 6.87 -22.80 8.92
CA PRO A 227 7.87 -22.79 9.99
C PRO A 227 8.86 -21.60 9.89
N ASN A 228 9.13 -20.93 11.01
CA ASN A 228 10.09 -19.82 11.10
C ASN A 228 11.31 -20.22 11.95
N PRO A 229 12.56 -20.00 11.49
CA PRO A 229 13.77 -20.38 12.23
C PRO A 229 14.06 -19.49 13.45
N VAL A 230 13.58 -18.24 13.47
CA VAL A 230 13.83 -17.28 14.55
C VAL A 230 12.77 -17.39 15.64
N ILE A 231 11.51 -17.50 15.22
CA ILE A 231 10.33 -17.59 16.09
C ILE A 231 9.70 -18.97 15.90
N THR A 232 10.22 -19.97 16.62
CA THR A 232 9.61 -21.30 16.61
C THR A 232 8.33 -21.32 17.46
N LEU A 233 7.42 -22.26 17.20
CA LEU A 233 6.19 -22.43 18.00
C LEU A 233 6.49 -22.64 19.50
N ALA A 234 7.58 -23.33 19.83
CA ALA A 234 8.00 -23.52 21.22
C ALA A 234 8.43 -22.19 21.87
N LYS A 235 9.21 -21.38 21.12
CA LYS A 235 9.67 -20.06 21.58
C LYS A 235 8.51 -19.07 21.71
N ALA A 236 7.59 -19.08 20.76
CA ALA A 236 6.35 -18.32 20.80
C ALA A 236 5.55 -18.62 22.08
N ARG A 237 5.27 -19.91 22.35
CA ARG A 237 4.55 -20.33 23.57
C ARG A 237 5.26 -19.89 24.86
N GLN A 238 6.59 -19.87 24.86
CA GLN A 238 7.37 -19.46 26.03
C GLN A 238 7.36 -17.95 26.26
N LEU A 239 7.36 -17.16 25.18
CA LEU A 239 7.57 -15.71 25.23
C LEU A 239 6.29 -14.89 25.00
N ASN A 240 5.14 -15.52 24.75
CA ASN A 240 3.87 -14.82 24.64
C ASN A 240 3.56 -14.06 25.94
N GLY A 241 3.17 -12.80 25.77
CA GLY A 241 2.94 -11.87 26.84
C GLY A 241 4.22 -11.35 27.48
N ASP A 242 5.43 -11.80 27.14
CA ASP A 242 6.69 -11.25 27.70
C ASP A 242 7.24 -10.09 26.89
N TYR A 243 8.06 -9.25 27.54
CA TYR A 243 8.85 -8.26 26.82
C TYR A 243 9.92 -8.96 25.99
N VAL A 244 9.93 -8.66 24.70
CA VAL A 244 10.85 -9.22 23.72
C VAL A 244 11.53 -8.10 22.95
N MET A 245 12.80 -8.32 22.63
CA MET A 245 13.57 -7.54 21.68
C MET A 245 13.46 -8.24 20.32
N ILE A 246 12.94 -7.52 19.33
CA ILE A 246 12.85 -7.98 17.96
C ILE A 246 13.78 -7.17 17.07
N ALA A 247 14.32 -7.82 16.04
CA ALA A 247 14.99 -7.12 14.96
C ALA A 247 14.46 -7.60 13.61
N GLY A 248 14.24 -6.68 12.68
CA GLY A 248 13.65 -6.91 11.36
C GLY A 248 13.57 -5.60 10.57
N THR A 249 12.77 -5.60 9.52
CA THR A 249 12.49 -4.42 8.69
C THR A 249 11.12 -3.87 9.08
N PHE A 250 11.03 -2.59 9.41
CA PHE A 250 9.72 -1.96 9.65
C PHE A 250 9.07 -1.60 8.32
N ASP A 251 7.80 -1.95 8.15
CA ASP A 251 7.01 -1.63 6.98
C ASP A 251 5.66 -1.03 7.40
N MET A 252 5.46 0.27 7.18
CA MET A 252 4.22 0.95 7.53
C MET A 252 3.02 0.53 6.67
N ASP A 253 3.27 -0.04 5.49
CA ASP A 253 2.24 -0.54 4.58
C ASP A 253 1.81 -1.99 4.94
N MET A 254 2.49 -2.61 5.90
CA MET A 254 2.21 -3.98 6.37
C MET A 254 1.26 -3.95 7.57
N ASN A 255 -0.04 -3.80 7.31
CA ASN A 255 -1.05 -3.57 8.35
C ASN A 255 -1.70 -4.85 8.90
N GLY A 256 -1.16 -6.03 8.59
CA GLY A 256 -1.67 -7.33 9.01
C GLY A 256 -3.07 -7.66 8.45
N HIS A 257 -3.72 -8.69 9.02
CA HIS A 257 -5.04 -9.12 8.58
C HIS A 257 -6.08 -8.00 8.79
N PHE A 258 -6.86 -7.69 7.75
CA PHE A 258 -7.84 -6.59 7.71
C PHE A 258 -7.33 -5.18 8.01
N GLY A 259 -6.01 -4.94 8.00
CA GLY A 259 -5.45 -3.61 8.26
C GLY A 259 -5.60 -3.13 9.71
N ALA A 260 -5.67 -4.06 10.67
CA ALA A 260 -5.87 -3.72 12.08
C ALA A 260 -4.66 -3.04 12.74
N TRP A 261 -3.46 -3.15 12.15
CA TRP A 261 -2.22 -2.60 12.71
C TRP A 261 -1.74 -1.37 11.94
N PRO A 262 -1.11 -0.39 12.62
CA PRO A 262 -0.54 0.81 11.98
C PRO A 262 0.72 0.54 11.13
N GLY A 263 1.23 -0.70 11.13
CA GLY A 263 2.38 -1.16 10.38
C GLY A 263 2.88 -2.50 10.90
N GLY A 264 3.93 -3.04 10.30
CA GLY A 264 4.42 -4.38 10.57
C GLY A 264 5.93 -4.50 10.55
N ILE A 265 6.41 -5.63 11.07
CA ILE A 265 7.83 -6.01 11.04
C ILE A 265 7.96 -7.26 10.16
N THR A 266 8.75 -7.13 9.10
CA THR A 266 9.11 -8.19 8.15
C THR A 266 10.57 -8.59 8.33
N ASP A 267 11.02 -9.63 7.61
CA ASP A 267 12.42 -10.10 7.61
C ASP A 267 13.02 -10.24 9.02
N ILE A 268 12.24 -10.82 9.95
CA ILE A 268 12.61 -10.91 11.36
C ILE A 268 13.85 -11.79 11.52
N THR A 269 14.92 -11.22 12.08
CA THR A 269 16.23 -11.87 12.30
C THR A 269 16.54 -12.12 13.77
N ARG A 270 15.83 -11.47 14.69
CA ARG A 270 16.00 -11.63 16.15
C ARG A 270 14.67 -11.58 16.85
N TYR A 271 14.48 -12.43 17.87
CA TYR A 271 13.32 -12.41 18.77
C TYR A 271 13.73 -13.01 20.11
N GLU A 272 13.98 -12.19 21.12
CA GLU A 272 14.59 -12.64 22.39
C GLU A 272 13.94 -11.99 23.60
N ARG A 273 13.83 -12.73 24.71
CA ARG A 273 13.29 -12.19 25.95
C ARG A 273 14.17 -11.07 26.49
N VAL A 274 13.56 -9.95 26.87
CA VAL A 274 14.24 -8.88 27.60
C VAL A 274 14.31 -9.26 29.08
N VAL A 275 15.51 -9.19 29.65
CA VAL A 275 15.70 -9.45 31.08
C VAL A 275 15.14 -8.28 31.88
N SER A 276 14.26 -8.58 32.83
CA SER A 276 13.64 -7.55 33.68
C SER A 276 14.65 -6.90 34.62
N ARG A 277 14.36 -5.67 35.07
CA ARG A 277 15.17 -4.99 36.09
C ARG A 277 15.32 -5.83 37.36
N ALA A 278 14.26 -6.52 37.79
CA ALA A 278 14.27 -7.36 38.98
C ALA A 278 15.16 -8.61 38.82
N GLU A 279 15.24 -9.20 37.62
CA GLU A 279 16.18 -10.29 37.33
C GLU A 279 17.63 -9.79 37.27
N ASN A 280 17.87 -8.66 36.60
CA ASN A 280 19.19 -8.04 36.53
C ASN A 280 19.71 -7.68 37.92
N GLU A 281 18.86 -7.16 38.80
CA GLU A 281 19.22 -6.82 40.18
C GLU A 281 19.56 -8.07 41.00
N ARG A 282 18.80 -9.16 40.85
CA ARG A 282 19.09 -10.44 41.51
C ARG A 282 20.45 -11.00 41.05
N LYS A 283 20.72 -10.98 39.75
CA LYS A 283 22.01 -11.39 39.19
C LYS A 283 23.15 -10.54 39.73
N ARG A 284 22.99 -9.21 39.72
CA ARG A 284 23.97 -8.26 40.27
C ARG A 284 24.29 -8.56 41.74
N GLN A 285 23.28 -8.84 42.55
CA GLN A 285 23.47 -9.20 43.97
C GLN A 285 24.21 -10.53 44.15
N GLN A 286 23.97 -11.50 43.27
CA GLN A 286 24.70 -12.76 43.27
C GLN A 286 26.18 -12.55 42.87
N ASP A 287 26.43 -11.82 41.79
CA ASP A 287 27.78 -11.51 41.32
C ASP A 287 28.60 -10.77 42.40
N ILE A 288 27.98 -9.82 43.12
CA ILE A 288 28.63 -9.11 44.24
C ILE A 288 29.02 -10.09 45.36
N LYS A 289 28.11 -11.00 45.76
CA LYS A 289 28.40 -12.00 46.80
C LYS A 289 29.53 -12.95 46.41
N GLU A 290 29.58 -13.36 45.15
CA GLU A 290 30.63 -14.22 44.62
C GLU A 290 31.99 -13.50 44.67
N LEU A 291 32.06 -12.25 44.24
CA LEU A 291 33.27 -11.42 44.32
C LEU A 291 33.73 -11.20 45.77
N GLU A 292 32.81 -10.92 46.70
CA GLU A 292 33.14 -10.77 48.13
C GLU A 292 33.71 -12.07 48.71
N ALA A 293 33.13 -13.22 48.36
CA ALA A 293 33.62 -14.53 48.79
C ALA A 293 35.01 -14.85 48.22
N GLU A 294 35.28 -14.49 46.96
CA GLU A 294 36.59 -14.62 46.34
C GLU A 294 37.64 -13.72 47.01
N MET A 295 37.30 -12.45 47.26
CA MET A 295 38.18 -11.51 47.97
C MET A 295 38.50 -11.98 49.39
N ALA A 296 37.52 -12.53 50.12
CA ALA A 296 37.72 -13.10 51.45
C ALA A 296 38.68 -14.30 51.42
N LYS A 297 38.50 -15.22 50.46
CA LYS A 297 39.41 -16.37 50.25
C LYS A 297 40.83 -15.96 49.86
N GLN A 298 40.99 -14.84 49.14
CA GLN A 298 42.32 -14.31 48.80
C GLN A 298 42.98 -13.64 50.01
N LYS A 299 42.22 -12.93 50.85
CA LYS A 299 42.74 -12.36 52.10
C LYS A 299 43.16 -13.43 53.11
N SER A 300 42.47 -14.57 53.17
CA SER A 300 42.84 -15.68 54.07
C SER A 300 44.02 -16.52 53.59
N LYS A 301 44.56 -16.26 52.38
CA LYS A 301 45.73 -16.94 51.79
C LYS A 301 47.01 -16.10 51.86
N LYS A 302 46.93 -14.84 52.32
CA LYS A 302 48.08 -13.98 52.65
C LYS A 302 48.30 -13.97 54.16
#